data_AF-A0AAU5ZGG1-F1
#
_entry.id   AF-A0AAU5ZGG1-F1
#
_cell.length_a   1.000
_cell.length_b   1.000
_cell.length_c   1.000
_cell.angle_alpha   90.00
_cell.angle_beta   90.00
_cell.angle_gamma   90.00
#
_symmetry.space_group_name_H-M   'P 1'
#
loop_
_entity.id
_entity.type
_entity.pdbx_description
1 polymer ?
#
loop_
_entity_poly.entity_id
_entity_poly.type
_entity_poly.pdbx_seq_one_letter_code
_entity_poly.pdbx_strand_id
1 'polypeptide(L)'
;MPTPTKGARLGGSPAHEKLILSNLATSLFEHGAITTTAAKAKRLQPLAESMITKAKRGDLNSRRQVMKRIKDKSVVHVLFTEIGERYADRPGGYTRITKLGPRKGDNAPMVKIELVEALADSPKAKKTAAKKAPAKKAAEKPAVAEADDVEDVEDEKVQDVQDEKVEDVVATEDVQDVVEDAKTEDK
;
A
#
# COMPACT_ATOMS: atom_id res chain seq x y z
N MET A 1 -8.05 -8.29 4.24
CA MET A 1 -8.15 -7.55 5.52
C MET A 1 -7.28 -8.25 6.54
N PRO A 2 -6.70 -7.55 7.55
CA PRO A 2 -5.97 -8.23 8.62
C PRO A 2 -6.88 -9.23 9.34
N THR A 3 -6.29 -10.31 9.85
CA THR A 3 -7.04 -11.32 10.59
C THR A 3 -7.67 -10.72 11.84
N PRO A 4 -8.96 -10.98 12.11
CA PRO A 4 -9.62 -10.45 13.29
C PRO A 4 -8.97 -10.98 14.56
N THR A 5 -9.02 -10.22 15.67
CA THR A 5 -8.54 -10.75 16.95
C THR A 5 -9.36 -11.96 17.40
N LYS A 6 -8.64 -12.96 17.92
CA LYS A 6 -9.18 -13.96 18.83
C LYS A 6 -9.07 -13.40 20.25
N GLY A 7 -10.18 -13.25 20.95
CA GLY A 7 -10.23 -12.71 22.32
C GLY A 7 -10.52 -11.19 22.39
N ALA A 8 -10.18 -10.60 23.54
CA ALA A 8 -10.49 -9.21 23.85
C ALA A 8 -9.90 -8.22 22.83
N ARG A 9 -10.67 -7.17 22.52
CA ARG A 9 -10.34 -6.12 21.56
C ARG A 9 -9.54 -5.01 22.25
N LEU A 10 -8.66 -4.32 21.53
CA LEU A 10 -7.99 -3.13 22.07
C LEU A 10 -9.03 -2.03 22.35
N GLY A 11 -9.01 -1.43 23.54
CA GLY A 11 -9.97 -0.38 23.91
C GLY A 11 -11.39 -0.88 24.22
N GLY A 12 -11.57 -2.20 24.38
CA GLY A 12 -12.82 -2.81 24.86
C GLY A 12 -13.86 -3.08 23.78
N SER A 13 -14.03 -2.20 22.79
CA SER A 13 -15.02 -2.35 21.73
C SER A 13 -14.40 -2.41 20.32
N PRO A 14 -15.06 -3.04 19.33
CA PRO A 14 -14.57 -3.08 17.94
C PRO A 14 -14.49 -1.70 17.29
N ALA A 15 -15.39 -0.78 17.66
CA ALA A 15 -15.37 0.58 17.16
C ALA A 15 -14.15 1.34 17.69
N HIS A 16 -13.87 1.22 18.99
CA HIS A 16 -12.71 1.87 19.60
C HIS A 16 -11.38 1.30 19.10
N GLU A 17 -11.29 -0.03 18.91
CA GLU A 17 -10.10 -0.65 18.31
C GLU A 17 -9.79 -0.07 16.92
N LYS A 18 -10.80 0.13 16.07
CA LYS A 18 -10.61 0.72 14.74
C LYS A 18 -10.06 2.15 14.82
N LEU A 19 -10.54 2.96 15.76
CA LEU A 19 -10.06 4.33 15.97
C LEU A 19 -8.61 4.33 16.49
N ILE A 20 -8.30 3.49 17.48
CA ILE A 20 -6.93 3.36 18.00
C ILE A 20 -5.97 2.99 16.88
N LEU A 21 -6.32 2.01 16.04
CA LEU A 21 -5.45 1.57 14.95
C LEU A 21 -5.32 2.61 13.83
N SER A 22 -6.39 3.36 13.53
CA SER A 22 -6.36 4.47 12.58
C SER A 22 -5.40 5.57 13.05
N ASN A 23 -5.52 6.00 14.31
CA ASN A 23 -4.66 7.04 14.88
C ASN A 23 -3.20 6.59 14.93
N LEU A 24 -2.94 5.35 15.36
CA LEU A 24 -1.58 4.80 15.38
C LEU A 24 -0.95 4.71 13.98
N ALA A 25 -1.74 4.33 12.96
CA ALA A 25 -1.25 4.32 11.58
C ALA A 25 -0.93 5.72 11.07
N THR A 26 -1.78 6.69 11.41
CA THR A 26 -1.59 8.11 11.08
C THR A 26 -0.27 8.61 11.66
N SER A 27 -0.06 8.46 12.98
CA SER A 27 1.19 8.86 13.64
C SER A 27 2.43 8.11 13.15
N LEU A 28 2.29 6.83 12.76
CA LEU A 28 3.40 6.07 12.20
C LEU A 28 3.85 6.63 10.85
N PHE A 29 2.92 7.02 9.98
CA PHE A 29 3.26 7.59 8.68
C PHE A 29 3.72 9.04 8.76
N GLU A 30 3.20 9.80 9.73
CA GLU A 30 3.61 11.18 9.98
C GLU A 30 5.04 11.28 10.54
N HIS A 31 5.39 10.43 11.52
CA HIS A 31 6.69 10.54 12.21
C HIS A 31 7.71 9.47 11.77
N GLY A 32 7.30 8.46 11.02
CA GLY A 32 8.15 7.33 10.60
C GLY A 32 8.46 6.31 11.70
N ALA A 33 8.38 6.67 12.98
CA ALA A 33 8.52 5.77 14.11
C ALA A 33 7.69 6.21 15.32
N ILE A 34 7.10 5.24 16.04
CA ILE A 34 6.33 5.48 17.27
C ILE A 34 6.68 4.46 18.34
N THR A 35 6.54 4.87 19.60
CA THR A 35 6.72 3.98 20.76
C THR A 35 5.36 3.62 21.35
N THR A 36 5.05 2.34 21.44
CA THR A 36 3.75 1.84 21.90
C THR A 36 3.87 0.49 22.60
N THR A 37 2.76 -0.07 23.09
CA THR A 37 2.78 -1.40 23.72
C THR A 37 2.92 -2.50 22.68
N ALA A 38 3.57 -3.60 23.04
CA ALA A 38 3.80 -4.74 22.15
C ALA A 38 2.49 -5.28 21.54
N ALA A 39 1.39 -5.27 22.31
CA ALA A 39 0.08 -5.69 21.85
C ALA A 39 -0.47 -4.77 20.74
N LYS A 40 -0.35 -3.44 20.90
CA LYS A 40 -0.79 -2.46 19.90
C LYS A 40 0.07 -2.54 18.63
N ALA A 41 1.40 -2.64 18.79
CA ALA A 41 2.32 -2.74 17.66
C ALA A 41 2.02 -3.97 16.76
N LYS A 42 1.82 -5.15 17.35
CA LYS A 42 1.47 -6.37 16.61
C LYS A 42 0.15 -6.26 15.84
N ARG A 43 -0.81 -5.46 16.33
CA ARG A 43 -2.07 -5.19 15.62
C ARG A 43 -1.92 -4.19 14.50
N LEU A 44 -1.05 -3.22 14.69
CA LEU A 44 -0.78 -2.17 13.72
C LEU A 44 -0.06 -2.71 12.48
N GLN A 45 0.88 -3.64 12.64
CA GLN A 45 1.70 -4.17 11.53
C GLN A 45 0.91 -4.59 10.28
N PRO A 46 -0.06 -5.53 10.34
CA PRO A 46 -0.75 -5.99 9.13
C PRO A 46 -1.64 -4.89 8.51
N LEU A 47 -2.05 -3.92 9.32
CA LEU A 47 -2.79 -2.75 8.84
C LEU A 47 -1.87 -1.80 8.06
N ALA A 48 -0.74 -1.42 8.67
CA ALA A 48 0.25 -0.51 8.08
C ALA A 48 0.87 -1.11 6.81
N GLU A 49 1.22 -2.40 6.83
CA GLU A 49 1.76 -3.09 5.66
C GLU A 49 0.77 -3.11 4.49
N SER A 50 -0.52 -3.40 4.77
CA SER A 50 -1.55 -3.36 3.74
C SER A 50 -1.77 -1.96 3.17
N MET A 51 -1.57 -0.89 3.95
CA MET A 51 -1.67 0.49 3.49
C MET A 51 -0.48 0.87 2.60
N ILE A 52 0.74 0.47 2.97
CA ILE A 52 1.94 0.70 2.16
C ILE A 52 1.86 -0.06 0.83
N THR A 53 1.37 -1.31 0.84
CA THR A 53 1.15 -2.07 -0.41
C THR A 53 0.16 -1.37 -1.34
N LYS A 54 -0.88 -0.72 -0.80
CA LYS A 54 -1.81 0.10 -1.58
C LYS A 54 -1.18 1.39 -2.08
N ALA A 55 -0.34 2.01 -1.26
CA ALA A 55 0.40 3.20 -1.63
C ALA A 55 1.32 2.95 -2.84
N LYS A 56 2.07 1.84 -2.81
CA LYS A 56 2.92 1.37 -3.92
C LYS A 56 2.14 1.15 -5.22
N ARG A 57 0.87 0.74 -5.16
CA ARG A 57 0.02 0.58 -6.35
C ARG A 57 -0.39 1.91 -6.98
N GLY A 58 -0.51 2.98 -6.20
CA GLY A 58 -0.73 4.35 -6.69
C GLY A 58 -2.13 4.67 -7.26
N ASP A 59 -3.04 3.71 -7.38
CA ASP A 59 -4.35 3.93 -8.04
C ASP A 59 -5.36 4.76 -7.20
N LEU A 60 -6.33 5.38 -7.89
CA LEU A 60 -7.38 6.20 -7.25
C LEU A 60 -8.23 5.38 -6.25
N ASN A 61 -8.49 4.12 -6.57
CA ASN A 61 -9.23 3.21 -5.70
C ASN A 61 -8.47 2.97 -4.39
N SER A 62 -7.16 2.75 -4.43
CA SER A 62 -6.30 2.57 -3.27
C SER A 62 -6.30 3.82 -2.40
N ARG A 63 -6.18 5.01 -2.99
CA ARG A 63 -6.29 6.28 -2.26
C ARG A 63 -7.64 6.38 -1.52
N ARG A 64 -8.76 6.11 -2.20
CA ARG A 64 -10.11 6.10 -1.59
C ARG A 64 -10.22 5.06 -0.47
N GLN A 65 -9.62 3.89 -0.64
CA GLN A 65 -9.63 2.84 0.40
C GLN A 65 -8.81 3.20 1.63
N VAL A 66 -7.67 3.90 1.47
CA VAL A 66 -6.87 4.38 2.58
C VAL A 66 -7.59 5.51 3.32
N MET A 67 -8.23 6.44 2.59
CA MET A 67 -9.03 7.54 3.17
C MET A 67 -10.22 7.06 4.03
N LYS A 68 -10.75 5.85 3.79
CA LYS A 68 -11.76 5.24 4.68
C LYS A 68 -11.22 4.97 6.09
N ARG A 69 -9.90 4.92 6.27
CA ARG A 69 -9.24 4.59 7.54
C ARG A 69 -8.48 5.77 8.10
N ILE A 70 -7.67 6.44 7.30
CA ILE A 70 -6.90 7.64 7.69
C ILE A 70 -7.68 8.86 7.19
N LYS A 71 -8.09 9.73 8.11
CA LYS A 71 -8.90 10.91 7.78
C LYS A 71 -8.04 12.09 7.33
N ASP A 72 -6.79 12.14 7.76
CA ASP A 72 -5.87 13.22 7.43
C ASP A 72 -5.35 13.10 6.00
N LYS A 73 -5.64 14.12 5.17
CA LYS A 73 -5.24 14.18 3.76
C LYS A 73 -3.73 14.41 3.60
N SER A 74 -3.10 15.11 4.54
CA SER A 74 -1.67 15.41 4.50
C SER A 74 -0.84 14.13 4.63
N VAL A 75 -1.18 13.30 5.61
CA VAL A 75 -0.54 11.99 5.83
C VAL A 75 -0.81 11.04 4.66
N VAL A 76 -2.01 11.06 4.08
CA VAL A 76 -2.30 10.26 2.88
C VAL A 76 -1.47 10.74 1.68
N HIS A 77 -1.21 12.04 1.54
CA HIS A 77 -0.33 12.55 0.50
C HIS A 77 1.09 12.00 0.67
N VAL A 78 1.71 12.20 1.83
CA VAL A 78 3.06 11.69 2.17
C VAL A 78 3.16 10.17 1.98
N LEU A 79 2.12 9.43 2.35
CA LEU A 79 2.09 7.98 2.18
C LEU A 79 2.21 7.55 0.70
N PHE A 80 1.56 8.26 -0.23
CA PHE A 80 1.56 7.89 -1.64
C PHE A 80 2.71 8.51 -2.44
N THR A 81 3.20 9.69 -2.07
CA THR A 81 4.30 10.35 -2.77
C THR A 81 5.66 9.88 -2.26
N GLU A 82 5.89 9.90 -0.94
CA GLU A 82 7.22 9.61 -0.40
C GLU A 82 7.37 8.14 -0.01
N ILE A 83 6.43 7.62 0.79
CA ILE A 83 6.54 6.27 1.37
C ILE A 83 6.29 5.20 0.31
N GLY A 84 5.32 5.42 -0.59
CA GLY A 84 5.01 4.51 -1.69
C GLY A 84 6.20 4.29 -2.62
N GLU A 85 6.85 5.37 -3.04
CA GLU A 85 8.05 5.32 -3.89
C GLU A 85 9.24 4.68 -3.16
N ARG A 86 9.46 5.04 -1.89
CA ARG A 86 10.54 4.46 -1.05
C ARG A 86 10.50 2.93 -0.97
N TYR A 87 9.32 2.32 -1.09
CA TYR A 87 9.12 0.88 -0.98
C TYR A 87 8.77 0.19 -2.30
N ALA A 88 8.91 0.86 -3.44
CA ALA A 88 8.60 0.32 -4.75
C ALA A 88 9.30 -1.04 -5.02
N ASP A 89 10.56 -1.20 -4.63
CA ASP A 89 11.32 -2.43 -4.89
C ASP A 89 11.22 -3.48 -3.78
N ARG A 90 10.60 -3.15 -2.64
CA ARG A 90 10.51 -4.05 -1.49
C ARG A 90 9.25 -4.92 -1.60
N PRO A 91 9.35 -6.26 -1.53
CA PRO A 91 8.19 -7.16 -1.66
C PRO A 91 7.32 -7.23 -0.40
N GLY A 92 7.82 -6.78 0.76
CA GLY A 92 7.08 -6.78 2.03
C GLY A 92 7.97 -6.50 3.24
N GLY A 93 7.38 -6.51 4.43
CA GLY A 93 8.10 -6.23 5.68
C GLY A 93 8.56 -4.77 5.77
N TYR A 94 7.63 -3.83 5.59
CA TYR A 94 7.92 -2.39 5.61
C TYR A 94 8.07 -1.82 7.02
N THR A 95 7.60 -2.55 8.03
CA THR A 95 7.68 -2.13 9.43
C THR A 95 8.59 -3.05 10.23
N ARG A 96 9.31 -2.49 11.22
CA ARG A 96 10.14 -3.21 12.18
C ARG A 96 9.65 -2.93 13.58
N ILE A 97 9.62 -3.99 14.40
CA ILE A 97 9.32 -3.94 15.83
C ILE A 97 10.62 -4.16 16.60
N THR A 98 11.02 -3.18 17.39
CA THR A 98 12.16 -3.26 18.30
C THR A 98 11.65 -3.25 19.73
N LYS A 99 11.97 -4.29 20.51
CA LYS A 99 11.56 -4.38 21.90
C LYS A 99 12.29 -3.33 22.73
N LEU A 100 11.55 -2.66 23.59
CA LEU A 100 12.09 -1.76 24.61
C LEU A 100 11.89 -2.39 26.00
N GLY A 101 12.47 -1.75 27.02
CA GLY A 101 12.20 -2.10 28.41
C GLY A 101 10.71 -1.93 28.78
N PRO A 102 10.24 -2.60 29.85
CA PRO A 102 8.87 -2.44 30.30
C PRO A 102 8.61 -1.03 30.84
N ARG A 103 7.36 -0.55 30.72
CA ARG A 103 6.95 0.74 31.25
C ARG A 103 6.89 0.71 32.78
N LYS A 104 7.42 1.76 33.42
CA LYS A 104 7.32 1.95 34.88
C LYS A 104 5.86 2.17 35.28
N GLY A 105 5.39 1.41 36.28
CA GLY A 105 4.04 1.50 36.83
C GLY A 105 3.21 0.25 36.54
N ASP A 106 2.94 -0.05 35.28
CA ASP A 106 2.11 -1.19 34.87
C ASP A 106 2.90 -2.36 34.26
N ASN A 107 4.23 -2.24 34.21
CA ASN A 107 5.14 -3.23 33.64
C ASN A 107 4.77 -3.67 32.21
N ALA A 108 4.06 -2.80 31.47
CA ALA A 108 3.61 -3.14 30.13
C ALA A 108 4.82 -3.25 29.17
N PRO A 109 4.90 -4.30 28.34
CA PRO A 109 6.00 -4.47 27.41
C PRO A 109 5.91 -3.40 26.32
N MET A 110 6.88 -2.48 26.30
CA MET A 110 6.97 -1.40 25.31
C MET A 110 7.81 -1.82 24.10
N VAL A 111 7.51 -1.20 22.97
CA VAL A 111 8.10 -1.49 21.67
C VAL A 111 8.17 -0.19 20.88
N LYS A 112 9.26 0.00 20.14
CA LYS A 112 9.35 0.97 19.06
C LYS A 112 8.97 0.29 17.75
N ILE A 113 7.94 0.80 17.06
CA ILE A 113 7.60 0.37 15.70
C ILE A 113 8.01 1.46 14.71
N GLU A 114 8.79 1.09 13.70
CA GLU A 114 9.42 2.01 12.76
C GLU A 114 9.31 1.52 11.32
N LEU A 115 9.28 2.46 10.39
CA LEU A 115 9.40 2.22 8.95
C LEU A 115 10.84 1.82 8.62
N VAL A 116 11.02 0.75 7.84
CA VAL A 116 12.35 0.22 7.47
C VAL A 116 12.98 1.08 6.36
N GLU A 117 14.30 1.22 6.33
CA GLU A 117 14.96 1.93 5.22
C GLU A 117 14.84 1.18 3.88
N ALA A 118 15.02 1.92 2.78
CA ALA A 118 14.96 1.38 1.42
C ALA A 118 16.03 0.29 1.23
N LEU A 119 15.81 -0.65 0.29
CA LEU A 119 16.71 -1.78 0.07
C LEU A 119 18.14 -1.36 -0.35
N ALA A 120 18.30 -0.14 -0.87
CA ALA A 120 19.60 0.39 -1.31
C ALA A 120 20.66 0.43 -0.20
N ASP A 121 20.25 0.65 1.07
CA ASP A 121 21.18 0.83 2.20
C ASP A 121 21.36 -0.44 3.05
N SER A 122 20.83 -1.59 2.62
CA SER A 122 20.92 -2.84 3.38
C SER A 122 22.04 -3.76 2.84
N PRO A 123 23.15 -4.02 3.57
CA PRO A 123 24.30 -4.82 3.09
C PRO A 123 24.04 -6.34 2.95
N LYS A 124 22.79 -6.79 2.86
CA LYS A 124 22.43 -8.22 2.81
C LYS A 124 21.95 -8.73 1.44
N ALA A 125 21.83 -7.86 0.43
CA ALA A 125 21.38 -8.27 -0.90
C ALA A 125 22.39 -9.11 -1.71
N LYS A 126 23.65 -9.24 -1.27
CA LYS A 126 24.71 -9.94 -2.04
C LYS A 126 24.93 -11.42 -1.71
N LYS A 127 24.20 -12.02 -0.74
CA LYS A 127 24.49 -13.41 -0.27
C LYS A 127 23.54 -14.51 -0.75
N THR A 128 22.44 -14.21 -1.44
CA THR A 128 21.48 -15.26 -1.87
C THR A 128 21.56 -15.63 -3.35
N ALA A 129 22.29 -14.88 -4.18
CA ALA A 129 22.45 -15.19 -5.61
C ALA A 129 23.60 -16.18 -5.93
N ALA A 130 24.49 -16.48 -4.98
CA ALA A 130 25.72 -17.25 -5.24
C ALA A 130 25.66 -18.73 -4.79
N LYS A 131 24.48 -19.30 -4.51
CA LYS A 131 24.40 -20.69 -4.00
C LYS A 131 23.32 -21.58 -4.63
N LYS A 132 23.04 -21.43 -5.92
CA LYS A 132 22.33 -22.46 -6.68
C LYS A 132 22.93 -22.69 -8.07
N ALA A 133 23.44 -23.92 -8.24
CA ALA A 133 23.99 -24.61 -9.42
C ALA A 133 25.47 -24.26 -9.78
N PRO A 134 26.33 -25.26 -10.11
CA PRO A 134 25.96 -26.45 -10.89
C PRO A 134 26.50 -27.81 -10.39
N ALA A 135 25.73 -28.88 -10.60
CA ALA A 135 26.25 -30.23 -10.80
C ALA A 135 25.50 -30.86 -11.98
N LYS A 136 26.22 -31.16 -13.05
CA LYS A 136 25.75 -31.83 -14.27
C LYS A 136 26.57 -33.12 -14.46
N LYS A 137 25.91 -34.14 -15.01
CA LYS A 137 26.39 -35.46 -15.54
C LYS A 137 26.56 -36.57 -14.49
N ALA A 138 26.12 -37.82 -14.69
CA ALA A 138 25.78 -38.56 -15.91
C ALA A 138 24.78 -39.71 -15.65
N ALA A 139 23.89 -39.99 -16.59
CA ALA A 139 23.46 -41.33 -17.04
C ALA A 139 22.47 -41.18 -18.22
N GLU A 140 22.51 -42.13 -19.14
CA GLU A 140 22.28 -42.00 -20.58
C GLU A 140 20.93 -42.62 -21.03
N LYS A 141 20.47 -42.25 -22.24
CA LYS A 141 19.22 -42.68 -22.92
C LYS A 141 19.29 -44.16 -23.42
N PRO A 142 18.16 -44.79 -23.86
CA PRO A 142 17.61 -44.64 -25.25
C PRO A 142 16.06 -44.47 -25.26
N ALA A 143 15.42 -43.63 -26.09
CA ALA A 143 15.25 -43.56 -27.56
C ALA A 143 14.01 -44.31 -28.10
N VAL A 144 12.98 -43.57 -28.57
CA VAL A 144 12.04 -43.75 -29.73
C VAL A 144 11.36 -42.36 -29.94
N ALA A 145 11.63 -41.54 -30.99
CA ALA A 145 11.03 -41.46 -32.35
C ALA A 145 9.48 -41.34 -32.34
N GLU A 146 8.73 -40.46 -33.03
CA GLU A 146 8.81 -39.57 -34.22
C GLU A 146 7.71 -38.46 -34.05
N ALA A 147 7.93 -37.19 -34.45
CA ALA A 147 7.47 -36.49 -35.69
C ALA A 147 5.93 -36.44 -35.84
N ASP A 148 5.25 -35.28 -35.87
CA ASP A 148 4.99 -34.37 -37.01
C ASP A 148 3.95 -33.31 -36.51
N ASP A 149 3.64 -32.15 -37.08
CA ASP A 149 4.26 -31.16 -37.96
C ASP A 149 3.34 -29.90 -37.85
N VAL A 150 3.67 -28.83 -38.55
CA VAL A 150 3.17 -27.45 -38.50
C VAL A 150 2.08 -27.20 -39.56
N GLU A 151 1.17 -26.23 -39.33
CA GLU A 151 0.46 -25.35 -40.31
C GLU A 151 -0.63 -24.59 -39.51
N ASP A 152 -0.62 -23.27 -39.27
CA ASP A 152 -0.65 -22.09 -40.14
C ASP A 152 -1.91 -21.97 -41.02
N VAL A 153 -2.82 -21.06 -40.64
CA VAL A 153 -3.85 -20.46 -41.50
C VAL A 153 -4.08 -19.02 -41.02
N GLU A 154 -3.46 -18.07 -41.71
CA GLU A 154 -3.98 -16.72 -41.92
C GLU A 154 -5.17 -16.77 -42.90
N ASP A 155 -6.20 -15.94 -42.68
CA ASP A 155 -6.96 -15.16 -43.68
C ASP A 155 -8.14 -14.48 -42.95
N GLU A 156 -8.10 -13.18 -42.64
CA GLU A 156 -8.37 -11.99 -43.49
C GLU A 156 -9.84 -11.51 -43.48
N LYS A 157 -10.03 -10.26 -43.03
CA LYS A 157 -11.04 -9.27 -43.46
C LYS A 157 -10.71 -7.93 -42.76
N VAL A 158 -10.00 -6.99 -43.39
CA VAL A 158 -10.47 -6.00 -44.40
C VAL A 158 -11.58 -5.11 -43.80
N GLN A 159 -11.22 -3.91 -43.28
CA GLN A 159 -11.35 -2.57 -43.93
C GLN A 159 -12.78 -2.00 -43.76
N ASP A 160 -13.09 -0.71 -43.56
CA ASP A 160 -12.41 0.56 -43.81
C ASP A 160 -13.31 1.73 -43.30
N VAL A 161 -12.76 2.96 -43.30
CA VAL A 161 -13.40 4.30 -43.45
C VAL A 161 -14.05 5.05 -42.26
N GLN A 162 -13.41 6.19 -41.90
CA GLN A 162 -13.85 7.62 -41.68
C GLN A 162 -15.25 7.89 -41.07
N ASP A 163 -15.61 8.98 -40.41
CA ASP A 163 -15.16 10.37 -40.25
C ASP A 163 -16.06 10.95 -39.13
N GLU A 164 -15.57 11.84 -38.26
CA GLU A 164 -16.22 13.14 -37.96
C GLU A 164 -15.57 13.85 -36.76
N LYS A 165 -15.01 15.00 -37.12
CA LYS A 165 -14.58 16.11 -36.30
C LYS A 165 -15.83 16.89 -35.86
N VAL A 166 -16.07 17.05 -34.55
CA VAL A 166 -17.00 18.06 -34.04
C VAL A 166 -16.18 19.10 -33.28
N GLU A 167 -15.92 20.21 -33.97
CA GLU A 167 -15.64 21.50 -33.36
C GLU A 167 -16.97 22.17 -32.96
N ASP A 168 -16.87 23.05 -31.97
CA ASP A 168 -17.74 24.21 -31.70
C ASP A 168 -18.84 24.06 -30.63
N VAL A 169 -18.53 24.49 -29.40
CA VAL A 169 -19.28 25.56 -28.68
C VAL A 169 -18.33 26.27 -27.70
N VAL A 170 -17.87 27.46 -28.07
CA VAL A 170 -17.32 28.47 -27.14
C VAL A 170 -18.21 29.72 -27.27
N ALA A 171 -18.98 30.05 -26.24
CA ALA A 171 -19.47 31.39 -25.90
C ALA A 171 -20.33 31.30 -24.61
N THR A 172 -19.82 31.81 -23.47
CA THR A 172 -20.34 32.99 -22.70
C THR A 172 -21.71 32.72 -22.03
N GLU A 173 -21.91 32.86 -20.72
CA GLU A 173 -21.93 34.14 -19.99
C GLU A 173 -21.91 33.89 -18.45
N ASP A 174 -21.11 34.73 -17.77
CA ASP A 174 -21.36 35.43 -16.51
C ASP A 174 -21.77 34.70 -15.21
N VAL A 175 -20.79 34.59 -14.31
CA VAL A 175 -20.96 34.48 -12.86
C VAL A 175 -20.74 35.88 -12.25
N GLN A 176 -21.83 36.64 -12.15
CA GLN A 176 -22.10 37.73 -11.19
C GLN A 176 -23.47 37.32 -10.59
N ASP A 177 -23.72 37.20 -9.28
CA ASP A 177 -23.32 38.01 -8.15
C ASP A 177 -23.20 37.12 -6.88
N VAL A 178 -22.07 37.23 -6.21
CA VAL A 178 -21.86 36.76 -4.83
C VAL A 178 -21.76 38.00 -3.95
N VAL A 179 -22.83 38.81 -3.85
CA VAL A 179 -22.92 39.92 -2.87
C VAL A 179 -24.38 40.27 -2.53
N GLU A 180 -25.14 39.36 -1.93
CA GLU A 180 -26.42 39.60 -1.22
C GLU A 180 -26.82 38.20 -0.68
N ASP A 181 -26.85 37.84 0.60
CA ASP A 181 -27.44 38.52 1.75
C ASP A 181 -26.74 37.98 3.02
N ALA A 182 -25.74 38.71 3.49
CA ALA A 182 -25.31 38.65 4.88
C ALA A 182 -26.31 39.46 5.72
N LYS A 183 -27.55 38.97 5.86
CA LYS A 183 -28.58 39.51 6.76
C LYS A 183 -29.57 38.41 7.14
N THR A 184 -29.24 37.64 8.18
CA THR A 184 -30.25 37.01 9.05
C THR A 184 -29.59 36.65 10.39
N GLU A 185 -29.39 37.68 11.22
CA GLU A 185 -29.49 37.56 12.68
C GLU A 185 -30.92 37.95 13.10
N ASP A 186 -31.32 37.47 14.29
CA ASP A 186 -32.60 37.64 15.02
C ASP A 186 -33.77 36.70 14.69
N LYS A 187 -33.81 35.55 15.38
CA LYS A 187 -34.80 35.25 16.45
C LYS A 187 -34.50 33.97 17.22
#